data_AF-A0A285B3E0-F1
#
_entry.id   AF-A0A285B3E0-F1
#
_cell.length_a   1.000
_cell.length_b   1.000
_cell.length_c   1.000
_cell.angle_alpha   90.00
_cell.angle_beta   90.00
_cell.angle_gamma   90.00
#
_symmetry.space_group_name_H-M   'P 1'
#
loop_
_entity.id
_entity.type
_entity.pdbx_description
1 polymer ?
#
loop_
_entity_poly.entity_id
_entity_poly.type
_entity_poly.pdbx_seq_one_letter_code
_entity_poly.pdbx_strand_id
1 'polypeptide(L)' 'MSHLDEVVARVDAAIAESVITHMNELLIALSDDAELGREERYVQQQRLRTAIAHHGRQQHEEQEARREQLTRGGEIH' A
#
# COMPACT_ATOMS: atom_id res chain seq x y z
N MET A 1 21.49 14.13 -0.28
CA MET A 1 20.36 13.51 -1.02
C MET A 1 19.33 14.59 -1.23
N SER A 2 18.54 14.55 -2.30
CA SER A 2 17.45 15.51 -2.46
C SER A 2 16.26 15.11 -1.59
N HIS A 3 15.41 16.07 -1.22
CA HIS A 3 14.15 15.79 -0.51
C HIS A 3 13.28 14.76 -1.26
N LEU A 4 13.26 14.85 -2.59
CA LEU A 4 12.58 13.87 -3.44
C LEU A 4 13.14 12.45 -3.25
N ASP A 5 14.46 12.28 -3.18
CA ASP A 5 15.07 10.95 -3.00
C ASP A 5 14.67 10.32 -1.66
N GLU A 6 14.61 11.14 -0.60
CA GLU A 6 14.19 10.70 0.74
C GLU A 6 12.71 10.30 0.74
N VAL A 7 11.86 11.09 0.09
CA VAL A 7 10.44 10.77 -0.10
C VAL A 7 10.27 9.46 -0.88
N VAL A 8 11.00 9.27 -1.99
CA VAL A 8 10.94 8.05 -2.79
C VAL A 8 11.33 6.84 -1.95
N ALA A 9 12.43 6.91 -1.21
CA ALA A 9 12.87 5.82 -0.34
C ALA A 9 11.82 5.48 0.72
N ARG A 10 11.16 6.49 1.31
CA ARG A 10 10.11 6.29 2.32
C ARG A 10 8.84 5.66 1.71
N VAL A 11 8.46 6.07 0.50
CA VAL A 11 7.34 5.46 -0.25
C VAL A 11 7.65 4.01 -0.58
N ASP A 12 8.85 3.71 -1.04
CA ASP A 12 9.27 2.35 -1.38
C ASP A 12 9.25 1.44 -0.14
N ALA A 13 9.74 1.93 1.00
CA ALA A 13 9.69 1.21 2.26
C ALA A 13 8.25 0.92 2.70
N ALA A 14 7.36 1.92 2.67
CA ALA A 14 5.95 1.74 3.06
C ALA A 14 5.21 0.74 2.15
N ILE A 15 5.51 0.74 0.85
CA ILE A 15 4.96 -0.23 -0.10
C ILE A 15 5.51 -1.63 0.18
N ALA A 16 6.81 -1.76 0.46
CA ALA A 16 7.45 -3.04 0.76
C ALA A 16 6.95 -3.67 2.07
N GLU A 17 6.68 -2.86 3.09
CA GLU A 17 6.06 -3.30 4.34
C GLU A 17 4.61 -3.79 4.13
N SER A 18 3.95 -3.34 3.06
CA SER A 18 2.58 -3.70 2.71
C SER A 18 1.59 -3.43 3.85
N VAL A 19 1.81 -2.37 4.63
CA VAL A 19 0.90 -1.97 5.72
C VAL A 19 0.05 -0.79 5.25
N ILE A 20 -1.25 -1.01 5.04
CA ILE A 20 -2.19 0.04 4.56
C ILE A 20 -2.19 1.27 5.47
N THR A 21 -2.11 1.10 6.79
CA THR A 21 -2.05 2.21 7.75
C THR A 21 -0.85 3.12 7.48
N HIS A 22 0.35 2.56 7.34
CA HIS A 22 1.57 3.33 7.05
C HIS A 22 1.48 4.04 5.70
N MET A 23 0.94 3.37 4.67
CA MET A 23 0.74 3.99 3.36
C MET A 23 -0.25 5.17 3.41
N ASN A 24 -1.32 5.07 4.20
CA ASN A 24 -2.31 6.15 4.36
C ASN A 24 -1.76 7.33 5.17
N GLU A 25 -1.03 7.08 6.25
CA GLU A 25 -0.33 8.12 7.00
C GLU A 25 0.64 8.88 6.10
N LEU A 26 1.37 8.15 5.25
CA LEU A 26 2.29 8.73 4.30
C LEU A 26 1.59 9.56 3.21
N LEU A 27 0.41 9.14 2.74
CA LEU A 27 -0.41 9.94 1.81
C LEU A 27 -0.81 11.30 2.41
N ILE A 28 -1.16 11.33 3.70
CA ILE A 28 -1.49 12.56 4.41
C ILE A 28 -0.24 13.44 4.53
N ALA A 29 0.87 12.88 5.02
CA ALA A 29 2.12 13.61 5.16
C ALA A 29 2.60 14.24 3.83
N LEU A 30 2.48 13.51 2.71
CA LEU A 30 2.83 14.04 1.39
C LEU A 30 1.89 15.14 0.91
N SER A 31 0.62 15.15 1.34
CA SER A 31 -0.33 16.20 0.95
C SER A 31 0.08 17.56 1.50
N ASP A 32 0.65 17.58 2.72
CA ASP A 32 1.10 18.78 3.43
C ASP A 32 2.56 19.16 3.14
N ASP A 33 3.27 18.35 2.35
CA ASP A 33 4.68 18.57 2.02
C ASP A 33 4.87 19.73 1.04
N ALA A 34 5.23 20.90 1.54
CA ALA A 34 5.46 22.10 0.74
C ALA A 34 6.81 22.11 0.01
N GLU A 35 7.77 21.25 0.41
CA GLU A 35 9.11 21.18 -0.18
C GLU A 35 9.10 20.37 -1.49
N LEU A 36 8.11 19.49 -1.66
CA LEU A 36 7.94 18.68 -2.86
C LEU A 36 7.11 19.41 -3.94
N GLY A 37 7.58 19.37 -5.18
CA GLY A 37 6.84 19.90 -6.33
C GLY A 37 5.48 19.20 -6.49
N ARG A 38 4.49 19.91 -7.04
CA ARG A 38 3.12 19.38 -7.22
C ARG A 38 3.10 18.06 -8.01
N GLU A 39 3.90 17.98 -9.08
CA GLU A 39 3.98 16.81 -9.95
C GLU A 39 4.64 15.62 -9.22
N GLU A 40 5.78 15.86 -8.60
CA GLU A 40 6.50 14.85 -7.81
C GLU A 40 5.62 14.29 -6.70
N ARG A 41 4.96 15.16 -5.95
CA ARG A 41 3.98 14.79 -4.92
C ARG A 41 2.86 13.94 -5.48
N TYR A 42 2.28 14.34 -6.61
CA TYR A 42 1.22 13.58 -7.26
C TYR A 42 1.69 12.18 -7.65
N VAL A 43 2.89 12.05 -8.24
CA VAL A 43 3.48 10.76 -8.62
C VAL A 43 3.63 9.86 -7.40
N GLN A 44 4.23 10.35 -6.32
CA GLN A 44 4.45 9.55 -5.13
C GLN A 44 3.14 9.14 -4.44
N GLN A 45 2.17 10.05 -4.37
CA GLN A 45 0.83 9.71 -3.87
C GLN A 45 0.13 8.66 -4.75
N GLN A 46 0.27 8.73 -6.07
CA GLN A 46 -0.35 7.78 -6.98
C GLN A 46 0.23 6.38 -6.86
N ARG A 47 1.53 6.27 -6.57
CA ARG A 47 2.19 4.99 -6.25
C ARG A 47 1.56 4.34 -5.02
N LEU A 48 1.39 5.10 -3.93
CA LEU A 48 0.74 4.62 -2.70
C LEU A 48 -0.71 4.19 -2.94
N ARG A 49 -1.51 5.01 -3.64
CA ARG A 49 -2.91 4.66 -3.96
C ARG A 49 -3.01 3.35 -4.75
N THR A 50 -2.11 3.16 -5.71
CA THR A 50 -2.03 1.93 -6.50
C THR A 50 -1.71 0.74 -5.59
N ALA A 51 -0.66 0.84 -4.76
CA ALA A 51 -0.26 -0.22 -3.83
C ALA A 51 -1.37 -0.61 -2.85
N ILE A 52 -2.07 0.37 -2.25
CA ILE A 52 -3.23 0.13 -1.38
C ILE A 52 -4.34 -0.64 -2.11
N ALA A 53 -4.66 -0.24 -3.35
CA ALA A 53 -5.69 -0.92 -4.14
C ALA A 53 -5.31 -2.36 -4.50
N HIS A 54 -4.02 -2.63 -4.76
CA HIS A 54 -3.51 -3.98 -4.98
C HIS A 54 -3.59 -4.84 -3.71
N HIS A 55 -3.20 -4.30 -2.55
CA HIS A 55 -3.30 -5.00 -1.28
C HIS A 55 -4.76 -5.36 -0.93
N GLY A 56 -5.72 -4.45 -1.17
CA GLY A 56 -7.14 -4.73 -0.92
C GLY A 56 -7.66 -5.91 -1.75
N ARG A 57 -7.20 -6.05 -3.00
CA ARG A 57 -7.53 -7.20 -3.87
C ARG A 57 -6.87 -8.49 -3.38
N GLN A 58 -5.57 -8.45 -3.07
CA GLN A 58 -4.84 -9.63 -2.60
C GLN A 58 -5.45 -10.20 -1.31
N GLN A 59 -5.78 -9.36 -0.33
CA GLN A 59 -6.43 -9.85 0.90
C GLN A 59 -7.83 -10.42 0.66
N HIS A 60 -8.57 -9.91 -0.31
CA HIS A 60 -9.88 -10.47 -0.66
C HIS A 60 -9.70 -11.86 -1.30
N GLU A 61 -8.79 -11.98 -2.26
CA GLU A 61 -8.45 -13.24 -2.94
C GLU A 61 -7.91 -14.30 -1.96
N GLU A 62 -7.02 -13.94 -1.04
CA GLU A 62 -6.51 -14.85 0.00
C GLU A 62 -7.60 -15.30 0.98
N GLN A 63 -8.52 -14.41 1.37
CA GLN A 63 -9.66 -14.75 2.22
C GLN A 63 -10.65 -15.66 1.50
N GLU A 64 -10.90 -15.43 0.21
CA GLU A 64 -11.76 -16.26 -0.63
C GLU A 64 -11.16 -17.66 -0.84
N ALA A 65 -9.88 -17.75 -1.21
CA ALA A 65 -9.16 -19.02 -1.33
C ALA A 65 -9.15 -19.80 0.00
N ARG A 66 -8.94 -19.11 1.14
CA ARG A 66 -9.01 -19.72 2.47
C ARG A 66 -10.43 -20.20 2.80
N ARG A 67 -11.46 -19.44 2.45
CA ARG A 67 -12.86 -19.84 2.61
C ARG A 67 -13.18 -21.08 1.76
N GLU A 68 -12.77 -21.11 0.50
CA GLU A 68 -12.93 -22.26 -0.38
C GLU A 68 -12.20 -23.51 0.14
N GLN A 69 -11.00 -23.35 0.71
CA GLN A 69 -10.26 -24.46 1.31
C GLN A 69 -10.99 -25.03 2.53
N LEU A 70 -11.54 -24.16 3.40
CA LEU A 70 -12.29 -24.57 4.60
C LEU A 70 -13.64 -25.22 4.26
N THR A 71 -14.31 -24.79 3.18
CA THR A 71 -15.58 -25.40 2.74
C THR A 71 -15.37 -26.70 1.97
N ARG A 72 -14.21 -26.89 1.34
CA ARG A 72 -13.86 -28.16 0.66
C ARG A 72 -13.37 -29.23 1.65
N GLY A 73 -12.77 -28.84 2.78
CA GLY A 73 -12.25 -29.74 3.82
C GLY A 73 -13.29 -30.25 4.83
N GLY A 74 -14.52 -30.52 4.40
CA GLY A 74 -15.60 -31.07 5.23
C GLY A 74 -15.48 -32.56 5.56
N GLU A 75 -14.28 -33.08 5.84
CA GLU A 75 -14.10 -34.38 6.51
C GLU A 75 -13.58 -34.13 7.92
N ILE A 76 -14.52 -34.04 8.85
CA ILE A 76 -14.25 -34.17 10.28
C ILE A 76 -14.17 -35.68 10.53
N HIS A 77 -12.98 -36.21 10.78
CA HIS A 77 -12.80 -37.57 11.31
C HIS A 77 -13.02 -37.57 12.83
#